data_AF-A0A0D8L613-F1
#
_entry.id   AF-A0A0D8L613-F1
#
_cell.length_a   1.000
_cell.length_b   1.000
_cell.length_c   1.000
_cell.angle_alpha   90.00
_cell.angle_beta   90.00
_cell.angle_gamma   90.00
#
_symmetry.space_group_name_H-M   'P 1'
#
loop_
_entity.id
_entity.type
_entity.pdbx_description
1 polymer ?
#
loop_
_entity_poly.entity_id
_entity_poly.type
_entity_poly.pdbx_seq_one_letter_code
_entity_poly.pdbx_strand_id
1 'polypeptide(L)' 'MTKKIDIKILDPRIGGEFPLPAYATPGSAGLDLRACLDEATELKPG' A
#
# COMPACT_ATOMS: atom_id res chain seq x y z
N MET A 1 1.15 9.69 -19.24
CA MET A 1 2.16 8.65 -19.57
C MET A 1 2.24 7.69 -18.40
N THR A 2 2.02 6.40 -18.64
CA THR A 2 2.13 5.37 -17.57
C THR A 2 3.53 4.78 -17.62
N LYS A 3 4.31 4.91 -16.55
CA LYS A 3 5.61 4.23 -16.42
C LYS A 3 5.41 2.86 -15.78
N LYS A 4 6.00 1.82 -16.38
CA LYS A 4 6.10 0.51 -15.74
C LYS A 4 7.19 0.57 -14.67
N ILE A 5 6.90 0.00 -13.51
CA ILE A 5 7.79 -0.05 -12.35
C ILE A 5 7.82 -1.51 -11.90
N ASP A 6 9.02 -2.04 -11.71
CA ASP A 6 9.18 -3.40 -11.18
C ASP A 6 8.94 -3.38 -9.68
N ILE A 7 8.13 -4.32 -9.21
CA ILE A 7 7.79 -4.49 -7.79
C ILE A 7 7.99 -5.94 -7.37
N LYS A 8 8.36 -6.14 -6.10
CA LYS A 8 8.46 -7.47 -5.48
C LYS A 8 7.62 -7.49 -4.22
N ILE A 9 6.70 -8.45 -4.13
CA ILE A 9 5.93 -8.71 -2.91
C ILE A 9 6.87 -9.38 -1.90
N LEU A 10 6.98 -8.77 -0.72
CA LEU A 10 7.83 -9.27 0.38
C LEU A 10 7.03 -9.98 1.45
N ASP A 11 5.80 -9.53 1.72
CA ASP A 11 4.89 -10.13 2.68
C ASP A 11 3.72 -10.80 1.94
N PRO A 12 3.42 -12.08 2.21
CA PRO A 12 2.39 -12.83 1.49
C PRO A 12 0.96 -12.28 1.69
N ARG A 13 0.72 -11.44 2.70
CA ARG A 13 -0.59 -10.80 2.93
C ARG A 13 -0.90 -9.73 1.89
N ILE A 14 0.11 -9.18 1.22
CA ILE A 14 -0.06 -8.14 0.20
C ILE A 14 -0.57 -8.78 -1.11
N GLY A 15 -1.68 -8.27 -1.62
CA GLY A 15 -2.46 -8.81 -2.74
C GLY A 15 -3.64 -9.69 -2.31
N GLY A 16 -3.65 -10.17 -1.05
CA GLY A 16 -4.74 -10.93 -0.45
C GLY A 16 -5.49 -10.09 0.58
N GLU A 17 -5.05 -10.17 1.84
CA GLU A 17 -5.63 -9.43 2.96
C GLU A 17 -5.48 -7.91 2.79
N PHE A 18 -4.31 -7.47 2.32
CA PHE A 18 -4.05 -6.07 2.00
C PHE A 18 -3.95 -5.92 0.49
N PRO A 19 -4.83 -5.15 -0.18
CA PRO A 19 -4.73 -4.97 -1.63
C PRO A 19 -3.45 -4.25 -2.01
N LEU A 20 -2.98 -4.48 -3.24
CA LEU A 20 -1.84 -3.76 -3.79
C LEU A 20 -2.13 -2.25 -3.86
N PRO A 21 -1.10 -1.40 -3.70
CA PRO A 21 -1.24 0.03 -3.90
C PRO A 21 -1.83 0.36 -5.28
N ALA A 22 -2.88 1.17 -5.31
CA ALA A 22 -3.61 1.52 -6.53
C ALA A 22 -4.02 3.00 -6.52
N TYR A 23 -4.18 3.58 -7.71
CA TYR A 23 -4.69 4.94 -7.84
C TYR A 23 -6.18 4.92 -7.54
N ALA A 24 -6.63 5.77 -6.62
CA ALA A 24 -8.04 5.80 -6.22
C ALA A 24 -8.97 6.23 -7.37
N THR A 25 -8.52 7.14 -8.21
CA THR A 25 -9.24 7.58 -9.42
C THR A 25 -8.27 7.76 -10.59
N PRO A 26 -8.73 7.85 -11.85
CA PRO A 26 -7.86 8.10 -12.99
C PRO A 26 -7.08 9.42 -12.92
N GLY A 27 -7.56 10.40 -12.16
CA GLY A 27 -6.91 11.71 -11.98
C GLY A 27 -6.00 11.78 -10.74
N SER A 28 -5.85 10.69 -9.99
CA SER A 28 -5.02 10.67 -8.79
C SER A 28 -3.54 10.83 -9.13
N ALA A 29 -2.87 11.77 -8.46
CA ALA A 29 -1.42 11.97 -8.61
C ALA A 29 -0.57 11.00 -7.77
N GLY A 30 -1.15 10.43 -6.71
CA GLY A 30 -0.48 9.57 -5.74
C GLY A 30 -1.19 8.24 -5.53
N LEU A 31 -0.52 7.37 -4.79
CA LEU A 31 -0.92 6.00 -4.48
C LEU A 31 -0.96 5.84 -2.97
N ASP A 32 -2.02 5.23 -2.44
CA ASP A 32 -2.09 4.95 -1.00
C ASP A 32 -1.20 3.76 -0.66
N LEU A 33 -0.39 3.92 0.40
CA LEU A 33 0.38 2.83 1.00
C LEU A 33 -0.31 2.36 2.28
N ARG A 34 -0.31 1.05 2.50
CA ARG A 34 -0.93 0.42 3.67
C ARG A 34 0.13 -0.08 4.64
N ALA A 35 -0.14 0.08 5.93
CA ALA A 35 0.69 -0.50 6.98
C ALA A 35 0.43 -2.02 7.04
N CYS A 36 1.44 -2.82 6.74
CA CYS A 36 1.39 -4.27 6.84
C CYS A 36 1.90 -4.68 8.23
N LEU A 37 1.01 -4.61 9.21
CA LEU A 37 1.29 -4.89 10.63
C LEU A 37 0.56 -6.16 11.06
N ASP A 38 1.16 -6.91 11.98
CA ASP A 38 0.54 -8.11 12.55
C ASP A 38 -0.57 -7.77 13.55
N GLU A 39 -0.43 -6.64 14.23
CA GLU A 39 -1.39 -6.12 15.19
C GLU A 39 -1.51 -4.59 15.09
N ALA A 40 -2.57 -4.04 15.68
CA ALA A 40 -2.77 -2.60 15.71
C ALA A 40 -1.75 -1.92 16.62
N THR A 41 -1.04 -0.92 16.10
CA THR A 41 -0.07 -0.13 16.88
C THR A 41 -0.74 1.11 17.45
N GLU A 42 -0.80 1.22 18.78
CA GLU A 42 -1.21 2.46 19.46
C GLU A 42 -0.11 3.51 19.38
N LEU A 43 -0.42 4.68 18.81
CA LEU A 43 0.48 5.83 18.78
C LEU A 43 0.17 6.77 19.94
N LYS A 44 1.13 6.92 20.86
CA LYS A 44 1.05 7.88 21.97
C LYS A 44 1.33 9.32 21.47
N PRO A 45 0.85 10.36 22.19
CA PRO A 45 1.24 11.73 21.91
C PRO A 45 2.77 11.91 21.94
N GLY A 46 3.27 12.76 21.03
CA GLY A 46 4.68 13.12 20.92
C GLY A 46 5.13 14.15 21.95
#